data_AF-A0A7W8PCM5-F1
#
_entry.id   AF-A0A7W8PCM5-F1
#
_cell.length_a   1.000
_cell.length_b   1.000
_cell.length_c   1.000
_cell.angle_alpha   90.00
_cell.angle_beta   90.00
_cell.angle_gamma   90.00
#
_symmetry.space_group_name_H-M   'P 1'
#
loop_
_entity.id
_entity.type
_entity.pdbx_description
1 polymer ?
#
loop_
_entity_poly.entity_id
_entity_poly.type
_entity_poly.pdbx_seq_one_letter_code
_entity_poly.pdbx_strand_id
1 'polypeptide(L)'
;MTVHYPNTVIVDLGTAIKDYRRELKCLDSLVDTDPNSMLSWLSSCITTADHAEDEVDNAIMESISANIDIPSDEIGTYFDAALGLGFTMVKELRDKQIFPPRSSSNGEFPYEFVCLLGSSAVFTRPDPASD
;
A
#
# COMPACT_ATOMS: atom_id res chain seq x y z
N MET A 1 15.42 21.71 -5.28
CA MET A 1 14.33 22.51 -4.70
C MET A 1 13.39 21.53 -4.04
N THR A 2 13.46 21.41 -2.71
CA THR A 2 12.73 20.40 -1.94
C THR A 2 11.44 21.06 -1.46
N VAL A 3 10.30 20.66 -2.01
CA VAL A 3 9.00 21.15 -1.52
C VAL A 3 8.64 20.29 -0.31
N HIS A 4 8.85 20.84 0.88
CA HIS A 4 8.32 20.26 2.11
C HIS A 4 6.83 20.61 2.18
N TYR A 5 5.98 19.67 1.80
CA TYR A 5 4.58 19.72 2.23
C TYR A 5 4.54 19.12 3.64
N PRO A 6 4.08 19.87 4.66
CA PRO A 6 4.15 19.44 6.07
C PRO A 6 3.37 18.15 6.33
N ASN A 7 2.38 17.84 5.49
CA ASN A 7 1.46 16.72 5.65
C ASN A 7 1.51 15.72 4.50
N THR A 8 2.36 15.90 3.49
CA THR A 8 2.42 15.00 2.33
C THR A 8 3.76 14.29 2.29
N VAL A 9 3.72 12.98 2.11
CA VAL A 9 4.92 12.18 1.89
C VAL A 9 4.81 11.43 0.58
N ILE A 10 5.95 11.39 -0.13
CA ILE A 10 6.07 10.69 -1.39
C ILE A 10 7.12 9.61 -1.21
N VAL A 11 6.74 8.36 -1.47
CA VAL A 11 7.64 7.20 -1.41
C VAL A 11 7.81 6.62 -2.80
N ASP A 12 9.05 6.30 -3.18
CA ASP A 12 9.30 5.68 -4.47
C ASP A 12 9.15 4.17 -4.34
N LEU A 13 8.15 3.61 -5.01
CA LEU A 13 7.93 2.17 -5.06
C LEU A 13 8.58 1.56 -6.31
N GLY A 14 9.16 2.38 -7.19
CA GLY A 14 10.11 2.00 -8.22
C GLY A 14 9.76 0.74 -9.00
N THR A 15 10.55 -0.30 -8.78
CA THR A 15 10.43 -1.62 -9.44
C THR A 15 9.20 -2.39 -8.97
N ALA A 16 8.75 -2.25 -7.73
CA ALA A 16 7.62 -3.01 -7.21
C ALA A 16 6.32 -2.74 -7.97
N ILE A 17 6.05 -1.47 -8.35
CA ILE A 17 4.89 -1.14 -9.20
C ILE A 17 5.03 -1.75 -10.61
N LYS A 18 6.26 -1.77 -11.15
CA LYS A 18 6.50 -2.33 -12.49
C LYS A 18 6.32 -3.84 -12.49
N ASP A 19 6.85 -4.50 -11.47
CA ASP A 19 6.73 -5.94 -11.30
C ASP A 19 5.27 -6.31 -11.06
N TYR A 20 4.57 -5.64 -10.14
CA TYR A 20 3.13 -5.84 -9.91
C TYR A 20 2.31 -5.76 -11.21
N ARG A 21 2.49 -4.68 -11.98
CA ARG A 21 1.79 -4.52 -13.28
C ARG A 21 2.17 -5.58 -14.30
N ARG A 22 3.42 -6.03 -14.31
CA ARG A 22 3.90 -7.04 -15.25
C ARG A 22 3.30 -8.40 -14.92
N GLU A 23 3.40 -8.83 -13.66
CA GLU A 23 2.92 -10.14 -13.22
C GLU A 23 1.39 -10.24 -13.36
N LEU A 24 0.65 -9.17 -13.05
CA LEU A 24 -0.82 -9.21 -13.07
C LEU A 24 -1.45 -8.79 -14.40
N LYS A 25 -0.65 -8.51 -15.44
CA LYS A 25 -1.16 -8.09 -16.75
C LYS A 25 -2.16 -9.09 -17.34
N CYS A 26 -1.97 -10.37 -17.10
CA CYS A 26 -2.85 -11.43 -17.62
C CYS A 26 -4.18 -11.52 -16.87
N LEU A 27 -4.29 -10.86 -15.71
CA LEU A 27 -5.44 -10.90 -14.81
C LEU A 27 -6.28 -9.61 -14.87
N ASP A 28 -5.88 -8.63 -15.69
CA ASP A 28 -6.51 -7.31 -15.80
C ASP A 28 -8.00 -7.34 -16.16
N SER A 29 -8.43 -8.38 -16.87
CA SER A 29 -9.82 -8.60 -17.27
C SER A 29 -10.65 -9.35 -16.23
N LEU A 30 -10.01 -9.93 -15.20
CA LEU A 30 -10.65 -10.79 -14.20
C LEU A 30 -10.75 -10.11 -12.82
N VAL A 31 -9.74 -9.34 -12.45
CA VAL A 31 -9.62 -8.71 -11.14
C VAL A 31 -9.08 -7.28 -11.31
N ASP A 32 -9.45 -6.39 -10.40
CA ASP A 32 -8.83 -5.07 -10.35
C ASP A 32 -7.33 -5.21 -10.03
N THR A 33 -6.51 -4.90 -11.03
CA THR A 33 -5.05 -4.95 -10.95
C THR A 33 -4.44 -3.54 -11.04
N ASP A 34 -5.24 -2.48 -10.83
CA ASP A 34 -4.69 -1.14 -10.73
C ASP A 34 -3.89 -1.01 -9.42
N PRO A 35 -2.57 -0.73 -9.49
CA PRO A 35 -1.78 -0.53 -8.28
C PRO A 35 -2.26 0.67 -7.45
N ASN A 36 -2.99 1.66 -8.01
CA ASN A 36 -3.61 2.69 -7.17
C ASN A 36 -4.66 2.10 -6.22
N SER A 37 -5.60 1.30 -6.76
CA SER A 37 -6.63 0.63 -5.97
C SER A 37 -6.00 -0.26 -4.90
N MET A 38 -5.01 -1.07 -5.29
CA MET A 38 -4.31 -1.96 -4.38
C MET A 38 -3.60 -1.21 -3.25
N LEU A 39 -2.79 -0.19 -3.58
CA LEU A 39 -2.08 0.60 -2.55
C LEU A 39 -3.03 1.38 -1.65
N SER A 40 -4.12 1.92 -2.21
CA SER A 40 -5.16 2.59 -1.43
C SER A 40 -5.72 1.64 -0.37
N TRP A 41 -6.10 0.44 -0.78
CA TRP A 41 -6.68 -0.54 0.12
C TRP A 41 -5.66 -1.07 1.14
N LEU A 42 -4.46 -1.48 0.70
CA LEU A 42 -3.40 -1.94 1.61
C LEU A 42 -3.04 -0.88 2.65
N SER A 43 -2.95 0.39 2.26
CA SER A 43 -2.66 1.47 3.19
C SER A 43 -3.75 1.65 4.25
N SER A 44 -5.01 1.38 3.90
CA SER A 44 -6.13 1.46 4.85
C SER A 44 -6.18 0.31 5.85
N CYS A 45 -5.52 -0.82 5.55
CA CYS A 45 -5.44 -1.97 6.45
C CYS A 45 -4.32 -1.84 7.48
N ILE A 46 -3.32 -1.00 7.23
CA ILE A 46 -2.18 -0.83 8.13
C ILE A 46 -2.60 0.03 9.32
N THR A 47 -2.51 -0.54 10.52
CA THR A 47 -2.75 0.18 11.77
C THR A 47 -1.43 0.64 12.37
N THR A 48 -0.48 -0.28 12.57
CA THR A 48 0.76 0.00 13.31
C THR A 48 2.01 -0.42 12.55
N ALA A 49 3.12 0.28 12.78
CA ALA A 49 4.41 -0.06 12.18
C ALA A 49 4.93 -1.46 12.55
N ASP A 50 4.57 -1.93 13.74
CA ASP A 50 5.02 -3.20 14.31
C ASP A 50 4.32 -4.40 13.66
N HIS A 51 3.09 -4.20 13.15
CA HIS A 51 2.26 -5.25 12.53
C HIS A 51 1.98 -5.02 11.04
N ALA A 52 2.48 -3.93 10.45
CA ALA A 52 2.15 -3.53 9.08
C ALA A 52 2.38 -4.62 8.02
N GLU A 53 3.43 -5.44 8.14
CA GLU A 53 3.67 -6.55 7.20
C GLU A 53 2.65 -7.68 7.39
N ASP A 54 2.36 -8.07 8.64
CA ASP A 54 1.34 -9.08 8.95
C ASP A 54 -0.07 -8.61 8.52
N GLU A 55 -0.37 -7.31 8.67
CA GLU A 55 -1.63 -6.70 8.26
C GLU A 55 -1.79 -6.67 6.74
N VAL A 56 -0.71 -6.37 6.01
CA VAL A 56 -0.69 -6.45 4.54
C VAL A 56 -0.91 -7.89 4.08
N ASP A 57 -0.22 -8.86 4.68
CA ASP A 57 -0.36 -10.28 4.34
C ASP A 57 -1.82 -10.76 4.55
N ASN A 58 -2.36 -10.49 5.74
CA ASN A 58 -3.74 -10.84 6.09
C ASN A 58 -4.75 -10.17 5.16
N ALA A 59 -4.57 -8.87 4.86
CA ALA A 59 -5.44 -8.16 3.94
C ALA A 59 -5.47 -8.90 2.59
N ILE A 60 -4.31 -9.17 1.98
CA ILE A 60 -4.23 -9.83 0.66
C ILE A 60 -4.93 -11.20 0.69
N MET A 61 -4.72 -11.99 1.74
CA MET A 61 -5.41 -13.28 1.92
C MET A 61 -6.94 -13.12 1.97
N GLU A 62 -7.44 -12.10 2.69
CA GLU A 62 -8.86 -11.78 2.72
C GLU A 62 -9.38 -11.38 1.33
N SER A 63 -8.66 -10.54 0.58
CA SER A 63 -9.03 -10.17 -0.79
C SER A 63 -9.12 -11.38 -1.71
N ILE A 64 -8.17 -12.31 -1.64
CA ILE A 64 -8.20 -13.54 -2.42
C ILE A 64 -9.42 -14.38 -2.03
N SER A 65 -9.70 -14.52 -0.73
CA SER A 65 -10.86 -15.30 -0.26
C SER A 65 -12.21 -14.69 -0.69
N ALA A 66 -12.26 -13.37 -0.82
CA ALA A 66 -13.46 -12.62 -1.20
C ALA A 66 -13.65 -12.57 -2.72
N ASN A 67 -12.57 -12.73 -3.49
CA ASN A 67 -12.59 -12.61 -4.94
C ASN A 67 -12.63 -13.99 -5.61
N ILE A 68 -13.84 -14.41 -5.99
CA ILE A 68 -14.08 -15.69 -6.68
C ILE A 68 -13.60 -15.71 -8.13
N ASP A 69 -13.19 -14.56 -8.67
CA ASP A 69 -12.82 -14.41 -10.09
C ASP A 69 -11.33 -14.65 -10.35
N ILE A 70 -10.51 -14.81 -9.30
CA ILE A 70 -9.09 -15.16 -9.45
C ILE A 70 -8.96 -16.67 -9.72
N PRO A 71 -8.40 -17.08 -10.88
CA PRO A 71 -8.17 -18.49 -11.18
C PRO A 71 -7.26 -19.14 -10.13
N SER A 72 -7.57 -20.37 -9.71
CA SER A 72 -6.85 -21.04 -8.61
C SER A 72 -5.35 -21.22 -8.86
N ASP A 73 -4.96 -21.37 -10.12
CA ASP A 73 -3.56 -21.46 -10.57
C ASP A 73 -2.83 -20.12 -10.59
N GLU A 74 -3.56 -19.01 -10.57
CA GLU A 74 -3.03 -17.64 -10.56
C GLU A 74 -3.09 -16.98 -9.18
N ILE A 75 -3.72 -17.63 -8.19
CA ILE A 75 -3.77 -17.14 -6.80
C ILE A 75 -2.36 -16.87 -6.25
N GLY A 76 -1.41 -17.77 -6.52
CA GLY A 76 -0.02 -17.60 -6.09
C GLY A 76 0.64 -16.38 -6.73
N THR A 77 0.47 -16.20 -8.04
CA THR A 77 0.98 -15.04 -8.79
C THR A 77 0.40 -13.73 -8.23
N TYR A 78 -0.92 -13.69 -8.00
CA TYR A 78 -1.60 -12.53 -7.44
C TYR A 78 -1.09 -12.20 -6.04
N PHE A 79 -1.03 -13.22 -5.17
CA PHE A 79 -0.56 -13.09 -3.80
C PHE A 79 0.87 -12.53 -3.75
N ASP A 80 1.81 -13.16 -4.47
CA ASP A 80 3.22 -12.76 -4.46
C ASP A 80 3.42 -11.33 -4.99
N ALA A 81 2.71 -10.96 -6.06
CA ALA A 81 2.79 -9.62 -6.62
C ALA A 81 2.24 -8.57 -5.65
N ALA A 82 1.06 -8.80 -5.08
CA ALA A 82 0.43 -7.90 -4.12
C ALA A 82 1.28 -7.75 -2.85
N LEU A 83 1.84 -8.85 -2.35
CA LEU A 83 2.70 -8.88 -1.17
C LEU A 83 4.00 -8.11 -1.42
N GLY A 84 4.63 -8.31 -2.58
CA GLY A 84 5.83 -7.57 -2.98
C GLY A 84 5.59 -6.06 -3.06
N LEU A 85 4.44 -5.63 -3.57
CA LEU A 85 4.06 -4.21 -3.61
C LEU A 85 3.82 -3.66 -2.20
N GLY A 86 3.02 -4.36 -1.39
CA GLY A 86 2.69 -3.95 -0.01
C GLY A 86 3.91 -3.89 0.90
N PHE A 87 4.79 -4.89 0.88
CA PHE A 87 5.99 -4.92 1.71
C PHE A 87 6.99 -3.84 1.30
N THR A 88 7.12 -3.56 0.00
CA THR A 88 7.95 -2.44 -0.47
C THR A 88 7.41 -1.11 0.05
N MET A 89 6.09 -0.91 0.02
CA MET A 89 5.44 0.27 0.59
C MET A 89 5.73 0.40 2.10
N VAL A 90 5.49 -0.66 2.88
CA VAL A 90 5.75 -0.66 4.33
C VAL A 90 7.22 -0.36 4.64
N LYS A 91 8.15 -0.96 3.89
CA LYS A 91 9.58 -0.71 4.04
C LYS A 91 9.93 0.76 3.80
N GLU A 92 9.48 1.35 2.70
CA GLU A 92 9.75 2.76 2.40
C GLU A 92 9.13 3.70 3.44
N LEU A 93 7.94 3.37 3.94
CA LEU A 93 7.29 4.11 5.03
C LEU A 93 8.11 4.07 6.32
N ARG A 94 8.70 2.91 6.64
CA ARG A 94 9.56 2.70 7.80
C ARG A 94 10.90 3.41 7.66
N ASP A 95 11.56 3.26 6.52
CA ASP A 95 12.89 3.82 6.25
C ASP A 95 12.88 5.36 6.29
N LYS A 96 11.75 5.97 5.90
CA LYS A 96 11.55 7.42 5.97
C LYS A 96 10.97 7.91 7.31
N GLN A 97 10.83 7.02 8.29
CA GLN A 97 10.29 7.33 9.63
C GLN A 97 8.92 8.02 9.57
N ILE A 98 8.07 7.59 8.63
CA ILE A 98 6.73 8.15 8.41
C ILE A 98 5.75 7.61 9.46
N PHE A 99 5.96 6.38 9.91
CA PHE A 99 5.19 5.82 11.00
C PHE A 99 5.32 6.67 12.27
N PRO A 100 4.21 6.96 12.97
CA PRO A 100 4.25 7.76 14.17
C PRO A 100 5.08 7.06 15.25
N PRO A 101 5.77 7.82 16.11
CA PRO A 101 6.43 7.23 17.26
C PRO A 101 5.39 6.57 18.16
N ARG A 102 5.73 5.42 18.74
CA ARG A 102 4.86 4.56 19.60
C ARG A 102 4.06 5.31 20.68
N SER A 103 4.48 6.53 21.00
CA SER A 103 3.91 7.43 22.02
C SER A 103 2.72 8.28 21.55
N SER A 104 2.44 8.35 20.24
CA SER A 104 1.44 9.27 19.68
C SER A 104 0.13 8.54 19.34
N SER A 105 -0.83 8.57 20.26
CA SER A 105 -2.29 8.31 20.11
C SER A 105 -2.76 7.14 19.22
N ASN A 106 -3.47 6.17 19.84
CA ASN A 106 -4.32 5.11 19.27
C ASN A 106 -3.72 4.10 18.27
N GLY A 107 -2.47 4.25 17.84
CA GLY A 107 -1.81 3.21 17.03
C GLY A 107 -2.39 3.07 15.62
N GLU A 108 -3.01 4.13 15.08
CA GLU A 108 -3.47 4.16 13.69
C GLU A 108 -2.42 4.83 12.79
N PHE A 109 -2.24 4.29 11.59
CA PHE A 109 -1.35 4.85 10.58
C PHE A 109 -1.92 6.21 10.14
N PRO A 110 -1.20 7.33 10.35
CA PRO A 110 -1.79 8.67 10.31
C PRO A 110 -1.84 9.25 8.90
N TYR A 111 -1.62 8.42 7.88
CA TYR A 111 -1.55 8.85 6.49
C TYR A 111 -2.55 8.06 5.66
N GLU A 112 -3.18 8.77 4.73
CA GLU A 112 -4.07 8.21 3.73
C GLU A 112 -3.35 8.20 2.39
N PHE A 113 -3.46 7.12 1.64
CA PHE A 113 -3.01 7.08 0.26
C PHE A 113 -3.87 8.01 -0.61
N VAL A 114 -3.22 8.80 -1.45
CA VAL A 114 -3.88 9.74 -2.36
C VAL A 114 -3.85 9.22 -3.79
N CYS A 115 -2.66 8.97 -4.32
CA CYS A 115 -2.48 8.54 -5.70
C CYS A 115 -1.05 8.04 -5.98
N LEU A 116 -0.90 7.42 -7.15
CA LEU A 116 0.38 7.19 -7.80
C LEU A 116 0.76 8.35 -8.73
N LEU A 117 1.98 8.85 -8.57
CA LEU A 117 2.65 9.74 -9.50
C LEU A 117 3.80 8.98 -10.17
N GLY A 118 3.50 8.32 -11.29
CA GLY A 118 4.44 7.42 -11.97
C GLY A 118 4.69 6.16 -11.15
N SER A 119 5.91 6.01 -10.61
CA SER A 119 6.31 4.90 -9.73
C SER A 119 6.33 5.31 -8.24
N SER A 120 5.88 6.51 -7.92
CA SER A 120 5.87 7.02 -6.54
C SER A 120 4.46 7.05 -5.98
N ALA A 121 4.30 6.59 -4.73
CA ALA A 121 3.04 6.67 -3.99
C ALA A 121 3.02 7.93 -3.14
N VAL A 122 1.91 8.65 -3.22
CA VAL A 122 1.66 9.90 -2.49
C VAL A 122 0.72 9.61 -1.34
N PHE A 123 1.14 9.99 -0.14
CA PHE A 123 0.40 9.85 1.10
C PHE A 123 0.18 11.23 1.71
N THR A 124 -0.98 11.46 2.30
CA THR A 124 -1.28 12.69 3.02
C THR A 124 -1.81 12.41 4.41
N ARG A 125 -1.37 13.19 5.38
CA ARG A 125 -1.97 13.24 6.70
C ARG A 125 -3.14 14.25 6.65
N PRO A 126 -4.37 13.86 7.00
CA PRO A 126 -5.44 14.83 7.16
C PRO A 126 -5.05 15.85 8.24
N ASP A 127 -5.26 17.14 7.97
CA ASP A 127 -5.02 18.17 8.97
C ASP A 127 -5.89 17.88 10.21
N PRO A 128 -5.36 17.97 11.43
CA PRO A 128 -6.22 18.05 12.61
C PRO A 128 -7.06 19.31 12.38
N ALA A 129 -8.37 19.14 12.22
CA ALA A 129 -9.26 20.16 11.71
C ALA A 129 -8.98 21.54 12.34
N SER A 130 -9.00 22.57 11.49
CA SER A 130 -9.30 23.92 11.93
C SER A 130 -10.71 23.92 12.53
N ASP A 131 -10.81 23.57 13.81
CA ASP A 131 -11.97 23.82 14.68
C ASP A 131 -11.85 25.23 15.29
#